data_AF-A0A452XFB2-F1
#
_entry.id   AF-A0A452XFB2-F1
#
_cell.length_a   1.000
_cell.length_b   1.000
_cell.length_c   1.000
_cell.angle_alpha   90.00
_cell.angle_beta   90.00
_cell.angle_gamma   90.00
#
_symmetry.space_group_name_H-M   'P 1'
#
loop_
_entity.id
_entity.type
_entity.pdbx_description
1 polymer ?
#
loop_
_entity_poly.entity_id
_entity_poly.type
_entity_poly.pdbx_seq_one_letter_code
_entity_poly.pdbx_strand_id
1 'polypeptide(L)'
;MVQIMVMARIHRASGAYIFRPDGSTPTVVSRSVPLKVIRGPLVDEVHQQFSPWIYQVTRLYKDKEHAEVEYTIGPIPVNDGIGKEVITRLTANMVTNHTFYTDSNGRDFLKRVRDYREDWDLQVTQPVAGNYYPVNLGMYVTDGKYELSVLVDRAVGASSIQDGQIEMMFHRRILYDDGRGVGEPLDETVCVDSKCDGLVARGTYYVNVNKLGHGAHWRRTQGQKVYSPFLLGFAHEDESSWKSYSVVKASMMDANYSLPDNVAIITLQSLDDGTALLRLAHLFQAAEDPQYSVMAKVELKKLFGKRTIKELTETNLSANQKKSAMRKLKWRVVGDTESSPAPITGRPVDNQALVVELGPMEIRTFLLKL
;
A
#
# COMPACT_ATOMS: atom_id res chain seq x y z
N MET A 1 -7.05 -16.12 -9.82
CA MET A 1 -7.47 -16.22 -11.24
C MET A 1 -7.46 -14.82 -11.83
N VAL A 2 -7.04 -14.65 -13.09
CA VAL A 2 -7.18 -13.38 -13.80
C VAL A 2 -8.53 -13.37 -14.53
N GLN A 3 -9.28 -12.28 -14.40
CA GLN A 3 -10.60 -12.10 -15.00
C GLN A 3 -10.69 -10.73 -15.69
N ILE A 4 -11.58 -10.61 -16.66
CA ILE A 4 -11.86 -9.37 -17.38
C ILE A 4 -13.30 -8.96 -17.09
N MET A 5 -13.46 -7.72 -16.62
CA MET A 5 -14.78 -7.09 -16.55
C MET A 5 -15.09 -6.41 -17.88
N VAL A 6 -16.32 -6.63 -18.38
CA VAL A 6 -16.85 -6.01 -19.60
C VAL A 6 -17.77 -4.84 -19.20
N MET A 7 -17.77 -3.79 -20.02
CA MET A 7 -18.37 -2.50 -19.68
C MET A 7 -19.77 -2.31 -20.28
N ALA A 8 -20.63 -1.62 -19.52
CA ALA A 8 -21.98 -1.27 -19.95
C ALA A 8 -21.92 -0.33 -21.16
N ARG A 9 -22.63 -0.67 -22.25
CA ARG A 9 -22.65 0.14 -23.47
C ARG A 9 -23.70 1.27 -23.48
N ILE A 10 -24.58 1.39 -22.47
CA ILE A 10 -25.79 2.24 -22.56
C ILE A 10 -25.93 3.25 -21.38
N HIS A 11 -26.37 4.47 -21.71
CA HIS A 11 -26.71 5.66 -20.89
C HIS A 11 -25.55 6.48 -20.26
N ARG A 12 -24.60 5.85 -19.56
CA ARG A 12 -23.46 6.52 -18.90
C ARG A 12 -22.27 5.59 -18.96
N ALA A 13 -21.22 5.95 -19.68
CA ALA A 13 -20.07 5.07 -19.90
C ALA A 13 -19.21 4.95 -18.64
N SER A 14 -18.47 3.84 -18.53
CA SER A 14 -17.22 3.81 -17.74
C SER A 14 -16.24 4.80 -18.38
N GLY A 15 -15.29 5.33 -17.63
CA GLY A 15 -14.29 6.27 -18.12
C GLY A 15 -13.17 6.50 -17.10
N ALA A 16 -12.45 7.62 -17.23
CA ALA A 16 -11.33 7.94 -16.36
C ALA A 16 -11.72 7.98 -14.86
N TYR A 17 -12.92 8.49 -14.54
CA TYR A 17 -13.39 8.68 -13.18
C TYR A 17 -14.39 7.61 -12.75
N ILE A 18 -15.32 7.26 -13.63
CA ILE A 18 -16.40 6.32 -13.32
C ILE A 18 -16.00 4.91 -13.71
N PHE A 19 -16.17 3.98 -12.76
CA PHE A 19 -16.25 2.54 -13.03
C PHE A 19 -17.73 2.14 -13.14
N ARG A 20 -18.13 1.62 -14.31
CA ARG A 20 -19.50 1.12 -14.53
C ARG A 20 -19.49 -0.18 -15.35
N PRO A 21 -19.41 -1.35 -14.69
CA PRO A 21 -19.48 -2.63 -15.38
C PRO A 21 -20.89 -2.85 -15.96
N ASP A 22 -21.01 -3.72 -16.97
CA ASP A 22 -22.30 -4.06 -17.61
C ASP A 22 -23.25 -4.88 -16.73
N GLY A 23 -22.81 -5.25 -15.52
CA GLY A 23 -23.56 -6.09 -14.60
C GLY A 23 -23.44 -7.59 -14.89
N SER A 24 -22.72 -7.98 -15.95
CA SER A 24 -22.40 -9.38 -16.21
C SER A 24 -21.31 -9.88 -15.25
N THR A 25 -21.29 -11.20 -15.04
CA THR A 25 -20.19 -11.83 -14.31
C THR A 25 -18.88 -11.63 -15.08
N PRO A 26 -17.79 -11.22 -14.42
CA PRO A 26 -16.49 -11.06 -15.09
C PRO A 26 -16.07 -12.33 -15.84
N THR A 27 -15.60 -12.15 -17.07
CA THR A 27 -15.16 -13.23 -17.94
C THR A 27 -13.80 -13.75 -17.47
N VAL A 28 -13.71 -15.05 -17.19
CA VAL A 28 -12.43 -15.69 -16.87
C VAL A 28 -11.57 -15.75 -18.13
N VAL A 29 -10.37 -15.18 -18.08
CA VAL A 29 -9.46 -15.09 -19.25
C VAL A 29 -9.03 -16.47 -19.73
N SER A 30 -8.60 -17.31 -18.79
CA SER A 30 -8.32 -18.71 -19.03
C SER A 30 -8.47 -19.51 -17.74
N ARG A 31 -9.00 -20.72 -17.87
CA ARG A 31 -9.13 -21.69 -16.77
C ARG A 31 -7.92 -22.62 -16.66
N SER A 32 -7.14 -22.76 -17.74
CA SER A 32 -5.95 -23.60 -17.81
C SER A 32 -4.86 -22.86 -18.57
N VAL A 33 -3.70 -22.72 -17.94
CA VAL A 33 -2.58 -21.97 -18.49
C VAL A 33 -1.34 -22.85 -18.52
N PRO A 34 -0.53 -22.82 -19.59
CA PRO A 34 0.77 -23.46 -19.59
C PRO A 34 1.61 -22.94 -18.41
N LEU A 35 2.23 -23.85 -17.66
CA LEU A 35 3.08 -23.52 -16.53
C LEU A 35 4.52 -23.83 -16.89
N LYS A 36 5.40 -22.85 -16.70
CA LYS A 36 6.84 -23.08 -16.63
C LYS A 36 7.28 -22.88 -15.19
N VAL A 37 7.77 -23.95 -14.58
CA VAL A 37 8.24 -23.95 -13.19
C VAL A 37 9.76 -23.93 -13.19
N ILE A 38 10.33 -22.99 -12.45
CA ILE A 38 11.77 -22.85 -12.24
C ILE A 38 12.01 -22.98 -10.74
N ARG A 39 12.92 -23.85 -10.33
CA ARG A 39 13.30 -24.02 -8.93
C ARG A 39 14.76 -23.67 -8.73
N GLY A 40 15.04 -22.95 -7.65
CA GLY A 40 16.38 -22.46 -7.37
C GLY A 40 16.65 -22.33 -5.88
N PRO A 41 17.92 -22.19 -5.47
CA PRO A 41 18.29 -22.10 -4.05
C PRO A 41 17.81 -20.81 -3.37
N LEU A 42 17.42 -19.79 -4.14
CA LEU A 42 16.98 -18.48 -3.64
C LEU A 42 15.51 -18.17 -3.95
N VAL A 43 14.96 -18.76 -5.01
CA VAL A 43 13.60 -18.48 -5.46
C VAL A 43 13.05 -19.65 -6.27
N ASP A 44 11.78 -19.95 -6.04
CA ASP A 44 10.96 -20.78 -6.91
C ASP A 44 9.99 -19.88 -7.69
N GLU A 45 9.88 -20.10 -8.99
CA GLU A 45 9.04 -19.31 -9.88
C GLU A 45 8.04 -20.18 -10.65
N VAL A 46 6.81 -19.67 -10.80
CA VAL A 46 5.78 -20.23 -11.68
C VAL A 46 5.37 -19.17 -12.68
N HIS A 47 5.72 -19.41 -13.94
CA HIS A 47 5.44 -18.55 -15.08
C HIS A 47 4.13 -18.99 -15.73
N GLN A 48 3.19 -18.06 -15.89
CA GLN A 48 1.80 -18.33 -16.28
C GLN A 48 1.39 -17.36 -17.38
N GLN A 49 1.02 -17.89 -18.55
CA GLN A 49 0.47 -17.09 -19.64
C GLN A 49 -1.04 -17.32 -19.75
N PHE A 50 -1.84 -16.33 -19.40
CA PHE A 50 -3.31 -16.42 -19.42
C PHE A 50 -3.88 -16.11 -20.81
N SER A 51 -3.24 -15.21 -21.55
CA SER A 51 -3.57 -14.85 -22.92
C SER A 51 -2.33 -14.26 -23.61
N PRO A 52 -2.37 -13.92 -24.92
CA PRO A 52 -1.26 -13.22 -25.58
C PRO A 52 -0.86 -11.87 -24.96
N TRP A 53 -1.72 -11.28 -24.11
CA TRP A 53 -1.55 -9.95 -23.53
C TRP A 53 -1.69 -9.95 -21.99
N ILE A 54 -1.78 -11.12 -21.35
CA ILE A 54 -1.81 -11.26 -19.89
C ILE A 54 -0.82 -12.34 -19.49
N TYR A 55 0.21 -11.91 -18.77
CA TYR A 55 1.27 -12.75 -18.24
C TYR A 55 1.45 -12.52 -16.74
N GLN A 56 1.79 -13.59 -16.02
CA GLN A 56 2.01 -13.54 -14.58
C GLN A 56 3.21 -14.41 -14.19
N VAL A 57 4.04 -13.94 -13.26
CA VAL A 57 5.07 -14.73 -12.60
C VAL A 57 4.80 -14.71 -11.10
N THR A 58 4.55 -15.90 -10.54
CA THR A 58 4.44 -16.08 -9.09
C THR A 58 5.79 -16.52 -8.55
N ARG A 59 6.36 -15.78 -7.60
CA ARG A 59 7.66 -16.05 -6.98
C ARG A 59 7.50 -16.34 -5.49
N LEU A 60 8.20 -17.37 -5.03
CA LEU A 60 8.41 -17.68 -3.62
C LEU A 60 9.90 -17.60 -3.34
N TYR A 61 10.33 -16.47 -2.78
CA TYR A 61 11.71 -16.27 -2.36
C TYR A 61 12.00 -17.03 -1.07
N LYS A 62 13.24 -17.53 -0.95
CA LYS A 62 13.74 -18.13 0.27
C LYS A 62 13.65 -17.14 1.44
N ASP A 63 13.24 -17.64 2.60
CA ASP A 63 13.06 -16.88 3.84
C ASP A 63 12.02 -15.73 3.73
N LYS A 64 11.14 -15.78 2.73
CA LYS A 64 9.96 -14.91 2.64
C LYS A 64 8.69 -15.70 2.98
N GLU A 65 7.86 -15.07 3.78
CA GLU A 65 6.58 -15.61 4.26
C GLU A 65 5.39 -15.27 3.34
N HIS A 66 5.64 -14.81 2.11
CA HIS A 66 4.59 -14.39 1.17
C HIS A 66 4.96 -14.75 -0.27
N ALA A 67 3.94 -14.80 -1.13
CA ALA A 67 4.13 -14.89 -2.57
C ALA A 67 4.22 -13.48 -3.18
N GLU A 68 5.19 -13.27 -4.05
CA GLU A 68 5.26 -12.08 -4.91
C GLU A 68 4.67 -12.44 -6.27
N VAL A 69 3.71 -11.67 -6.75
CA VAL A 69 3.05 -11.95 -8.02
C VAL A 69 3.21 -10.75 -8.95
N GLU A 70 4.11 -10.90 -9.91
CA GLU A 70 4.33 -9.91 -10.96
C GLU A 70 3.32 -10.15 -12.08
N TYR A 71 2.59 -9.11 -12.47
CA TYR A 71 1.70 -9.12 -13.62
C TYR A 71 2.29 -8.27 -14.75
N THR A 72 2.05 -8.69 -15.98
CA THR A 72 2.23 -7.89 -17.19
C THR A 72 0.92 -7.94 -17.97
N ILE A 73 0.23 -6.82 -18.07
CA ILE A 73 -1.10 -6.70 -18.69
C ILE A 73 -1.01 -5.68 -19.81
N GLY A 74 -1.28 -6.12 -21.02
CA GLY A 74 -1.38 -5.30 -22.22
C GLY A 74 -0.55 -5.83 -23.39
N PRO A 75 -0.75 -5.30 -24.61
CA PRO A 75 -1.76 -4.29 -24.95
C PRO A 75 -3.19 -4.84 -24.79
N ILE A 76 -4.06 -4.11 -24.07
CA ILE A 76 -5.46 -4.55 -23.89
C ILE A 76 -6.16 -4.44 -25.26
N PRO A 77 -6.67 -5.54 -25.84
CA PRO A 77 -7.27 -5.51 -27.16
C PRO A 77 -8.63 -4.80 -27.10
N VAL A 78 -8.86 -3.88 -28.02
CA VAL A 78 -10.12 -3.11 -28.13
C VAL A 78 -10.68 -3.07 -29.56
N ASN A 79 -10.09 -3.85 -30.48
CA ASN A 79 -10.53 -3.95 -31.88
C ASN A 79 -11.96 -4.51 -32.02
N ASP A 80 -12.48 -5.12 -30.96
CA ASP A 80 -13.87 -5.58 -30.84
C ASP A 80 -14.86 -4.46 -30.44
N GLY A 81 -14.37 -3.22 -30.26
CA GLY A 81 -15.17 -2.10 -29.79
C GLY A 81 -15.66 -2.28 -28.35
N ILE A 82 -14.94 -3.05 -27.53
CA ILE A 82 -15.29 -3.30 -26.12
C ILE A 82 -14.14 -2.82 -25.22
N GLY A 83 -14.41 -1.80 -24.40
CA GLY A 83 -13.53 -1.41 -23.30
C GLY A 83 -13.45 -2.52 -22.24
N LYS A 84 -12.26 -2.72 -21.66
CA LYS A 84 -11.97 -3.83 -20.74
C LYS A 84 -11.25 -3.31 -19.51
N GLU A 85 -11.64 -3.84 -18.36
CA GLU A 85 -10.99 -3.58 -17.08
C GLU A 85 -10.54 -4.92 -16.50
N VAL A 86 -9.25 -5.02 -16.23
CA VAL A 86 -8.59 -6.29 -15.96
C VAL A 86 -8.38 -6.41 -14.46
N ILE A 87 -8.91 -7.49 -13.91
CA ILE A 87 -8.84 -7.77 -12.48
C ILE A 87 -8.09 -9.07 -12.20
N THR A 88 -7.39 -9.08 -11.09
CA THR A 88 -7.00 -10.33 -10.43
C THR A 88 -7.99 -10.60 -9.31
N ARG A 89 -8.55 -11.81 -9.28
CA ARG A 89 -9.41 -12.27 -8.20
C ARG A 89 -8.77 -13.46 -7.47
N LEU A 90 -8.60 -13.32 -6.17
CA LEU A 90 -8.24 -14.38 -5.24
C LEU A 90 -9.51 -14.90 -4.59
N THR A 91 -9.65 -16.22 -4.49
CA THR A 91 -10.82 -16.87 -3.91
C THR A 91 -10.34 -17.94 -2.95
N ALA A 92 -10.75 -17.82 -1.70
CA ALA A 92 -10.49 -18.75 -0.63
C ALA A 92 -11.81 -19.21 -0.01
N ASN A 93 -11.82 -20.40 0.60
CA ASN A 93 -12.98 -20.90 1.33
C ASN A 93 -13.03 -20.27 2.73
N MET A 94 -13.31 -18.97 2.79
CA MET A 94 -13.36 -18.17 4.02
C MET A 94 -14.75 -17.56 4.20
N VAL A 95 -15.32 -17.67 5.39
CA VAL A 95 -16.59 -17.05 5.75
C VAL A 95 -16.31 -15.64 6.25
N THR A 96 -16.29 -14.67 5.33
CA THR A 96 -15.90 -13.28 5.64
C THR A 96 -17.07 -12.38 6.03
N ASN A 97 -18.31 -12.89 5.93
CA ASN A 97 -19.54 -12.23 6.33
C ASN A 97 -19.64 -10.79 5.77
N HIS A 98 -19.53 -10.67 4.45
CA HIS A 98 -19.59 -9.40 3.72
C HIS A 98 -18.52 -8.36 4.09
N THR A 99 -17.59 -8.70 4.98
CA THR A 99 -16.63 -7.76 5.58
C THR A 99 -15.26 -7.91 4.94
N PHE A 100 -14.64 -6.79 4.63
CA PHE A 100 -13.26 -6.69 4.16
C PHE A 100 -12.64 -5.37 4.65
N TYR A 101 -11.32 -5.23 4.54
CA TYR A 101 -10.62 -4.07 5.08
C TYR A 101 -9.71 -3.49 4.01
N THR A 102 -9.76 -2.17 3.81
CA THR A 102 -8.87 -1.44 2.88
C THR A 102 -8.19 -0.31 3.60
N ASP A 103 -6.96 0.02 3.20
CA ASP A 103 -6.24 1.14 3.79
C ASP A 103 -6.82 2.52 3.43
N SER A 104 -6.48 3.51 4.25
CA SER A 104 -6.68 4.93 3.97
C SER A 104 -5.32 5.59 3.77
N ASN A 105 -4.99 5.90 2.52
CA ASN A 105 -3.72 6.53 2.13
C ASN A 105 -2.48 5.82 2.72
N GLY A 106 -2.50 4.50 2.78
CA GLY A 106 -1.42 3.67 3.30
C GLY A 106 -1.31 3.60 4.82
N ARG A 107 -2.30 4.12 5.58
CA ARG A 107 -2.30 4.13 7.05
C ARG A 107 -3.41 3.26 7.63
N ASP A 108 -4.46 3.84 8.18
CA ASP A 108 -5.53 3.12 8.86
C ASP A 108 -6.22 2.13 7.93
N PHE A 109 -6.46 0.89 8.39
CA PHE A 109 -7.39 -0.02 7.74
C PHE A 109 -8.80 0.30 8.21
N LEU A 110 -9.68 0.54 7.25
CA LEU A 110 -11.10 0.81 7.47
C LEU A 110 -11.90 -0.45 7.16
N LYS A 111 -12.79 -0.81 8.09
CA LYS A 111 -13.77 -1.87 7.88
C LYS A 111 -14.74 -1.46 6.78
N ARG A 112 -14.88 -2.28 5.76
CA ARG A 112 -15.84 -2.16 4.67
C ARG A 112 -16.84 -3.30 4.78
N VAL A 113 -18.11 -2.98 4.57
CA VAL A 113 -19.19 -3.97 4.50
C VAL A 113 -19.85 -3.83 3.13
N ARG A 114 -19.91 -4.95 2.40
CA ARG A 114 -20.51 -4.99 1.06
C ARG A 114 -21.96 -4.51 1.12
N ASP A 115 -22.34 -3.65 0.19
CA ASP A 115 -23.69 -3.10 0.04
C ASP A 115 -24.23 -2.35 1.27
N TYR A 116 -23.34 -1.77 2.08
CA TYR A 116 -23.70 -1.04 3.29
C TYR A 116 -23.02 0.34 3.38
N ARG A 117 -23.69 1.28 4.05
CA ARG A 117 -23.19 2.63 4.38
C ARG A 117 -23.62 2.97 5.80
N GLU A 118 -22.70 3.53 6.58
CA GLU A 118 -22.94 3.88 7.98
C GLU A 118 -23.88 5.09 8.10
N ASP A 119 -23.70 6.08 7.23
CA ASP A 119 -24.33 7.39 7.40
C ASP A 119 -25.70 7.52 6.70
N TRP A 120 -26.10 6.54 5.86
CA TRP A 120 -27.39 6.55 5.17
C TRP A 120 -27.83 5.15 4.70
N ASP A 121 -29.13 4.98 4.52
CA ASP A 121 -29.72 3.76 3.95
C ASP A 121 -29.39 3.63 2.45
N LEU A 122 -28.44 2.74 2.11
CA LEU A 122 -27.99 2.55 0.74
C LEU A 122 -29.04 1.83 -0.11
N GLN A 123 -29.50 2.50 -1.18
CA GLN A 123 -30.20 1.84 -2.29
C GLN A 123 -29.17 1.31 -3.30
N VAL A 124 -29.02 -0.02 -3.36
CA VAL A 124 -28.00 -0.66 -4.20
C VAL A 124 -28.39 -0.57 -5.68
N THR A 125 -27.69 0.28 -6.42
CA THR A 125 -27.85 0.43 -7.87
C THR A 125 -26.66 -0.09 -8.67
N GLN A 126 -25.51 -0.28 -8.03
CA GLN A 126 -24.26 -0.77 -8.62
C GLN A 126 -23.56 -1.74 -7.66
N PRO A 127 -23.92 -3.04 -7.66
CA PRO A 127 -23.44 -4.02 -6.66
C PRO A 127 -21.94 -4.34 -6.77
N VAL A 128 -21.30 -4.02 -7.90
CA VAL A 128 -19.85 -4.16 -8.07
C VAL A 128 -19.16 -2.82 -7.80
N ALA A 129 -19.40 -1.81 -8.65
CA ALA A 129 -18.71 -0.52 -8.54
C ALA A 129 -18.95 0.20 -7.20
N GLY A 130 -20.14 0.05 -6.61
CA GLY A 130 -20.45 0.61 -5.29
C GLY A 130 -19.66 0.00 -4.14
N ASN A 131 -18.96 -1.12 -4.36
CA ASN A 131 -18.14 -1.81 -3.36
C ASN A 131 -16.64 -1.74 -3.65
N TYR A 132 -16.22 -0.98 -4.67
CA TYR A 132 -14.80 -0.72 -4.92
C TYR A 132 -14.28 0.42 -4.03
N TYR A 133 -13.09 0.22 -3.45
CA TYR A 133 -12.42 1.18 -2.59
C TYR A 133 -10.98 1.39 -3.07
N PRO A 134 -10.40 2.58 -2.84
CA PRO A 134 -8.99 2.83 -3.11
C PRO A 134 -8.11 2.04 -2.14
N VAL A 135 -6.97 1.57 -2.64
CA VAL A 135 -5.95 0.86 -1.89
C VAL A 135 -4.58 1.43 -2.28
N ASN A 136 -3.77 1.84 -1.30
CA ASN A 136 -2.40 2.35 -1.50
C ASN A 136 -1.34 1.51 -0.77
N LEU A 137 -1.74 0.77 0.26
CA LEU A 137 -0.91 -0.20 0.97
C LEU A 137 -1.40 -1.60 0.66
N GLY A 138 -2.69 -1.87 0.89
CA GLY A 138 -3.24 -3.19 0.74
C GLY A 138 -4.69 -3.34 1.22
N MET A 139 -5.17 -4.56 1.14
CA MET A 139 -6.46 -4.97 1.70
C MET A 139 -6.35 -6.35 2.34
N TYR A 140 -7.28 -6.69 3.21
CA TYR A 140 -7.37 -8.04 3.75
C TYR A 140 -8.81 -8.45 4.05
N VAL A 141 -9.01 -9.76 4.17
CA VAL A 141 -10.23 -10.38 4.67
C VAL A 141 -9.90 -11.36 5.79
N THR A 142 -10.86 -11.62 6.68
CA THR A 142 -10.71 -12.60 7.76
C THR A 142 -11.99 -13.38 7.98
N ASP A 143 -11.86 -14.63 8.43
CA ASP A 143 -12.95 -15.53 8.81
C ASP A 143 -12.99 -15.81 10.33
N GLY A 144 -12.24 -15.03 11.12
CA GLY A 144 -12.08 -15.24 12.56
C GLY A 144 -11.03 -16.29 12.96
N LYS A 145 -10.40 -16.97 11.99
CA LYS A 145 -9.28 -17.91 12.23
C LYS A 145 -8.04 -17.55 11.45
N TYR A 146 -8.21 -17.14 10.20
CA TYR A 146 -7.16 -16.75 9.27
C TYR A 146 -7.42 -15.36 8.71
N GLU A 147 -6.33 -14.74 8.24
CA GLU A 147 -6.33 -13.49 7.49
C GLU A 147 -5.71 -13.75 6.12
N LEU A 148 -6.41 -13.43 5.04
CA LEU A 148 -5.86 -13.37 3.69
C LEU A 148 -5.58 -11.90 3.38
N SER A 149 -4.31 -11.55 3.19
CA SER A 149 -3.87 -10.18 2.97
C SER A 149 -3.21 -10.02 1.61
N VAL A 150 -3.46 -8.88 0.96
CA VAL A 150 -2.83 -8.49 -0.31
C VAL A 150 -2.24 -7.09 -0.15
N LEU A 151 -0.95 -6.93 -0.46
CA LEU A 151 -0.30 -5.62 -0.58
C LEU A 151 -0.07 -5.27 -2.06
N VAL A 152 0.01 -3.98 -2.35
CA VAL A 152 0.12 -3.45 -3.71
C VAL A 152 1.38 -2.59 -3.87
N ASP A 153 1.92 -2.53 -5.09
CA ASP A 153 3.07 -1.67 -5.42
C ASP A 153 2.66 -0.24 -5.82
N ARG A 154 1.36 0.02 -6.00
CA ARG A 154 0.79 1.30 -6.44
C ARG A 154 -0.66 1.44 -6.03
N ALA A 155 -1.21 2.64 -6.20
CA ALA A 155 -2.64 2.88 -6.00
C ALA A 155 -3.49 2.06 -6.98
N VAL A 156 -4.46 1.29 -6.46
CA VAL A 156 -5.39 0.49 -7.25
C VAL A 156 -6.80 0.54 -6.66
N GLY A 157 -7.79 0.16 -7.47
CA GLY A 157 -9.14 -0.11 -7.01
C GLY A 157 -9.29 -1.57 -6.58
N ALA A 158 -9.89 -1.81 -5.41
CA ALA A 158 -10.04 -3.15 -4.87
C ALA A 158 -11.40 -3.40 -4.21
N SER A 159 -11.80 -4.66 -4.11
CA SER A 159 -13.07 -5.04 -3.49
C SER A 159 -13.10 -6.49 -2.98
N SER A 160 -14.17 -6.82 -2.26
CA SER A 160 -14.61 -8.19 -1.96
C SER A 160 -16.08 -8.31 -2.38
N ILE A 161 -16.31 -8.81 -3.61
CA ILE A 161 -17.67 -8.90 -4.21
C ILE A 161 -18.45 -10.13 -3.72
N GLN A 162 -17.74 -11.17 -3.29
CA GLN A 162 -18.34 -12.33 -2.63
C GLN A 162 -17.48 -12.74 -1.43
N ASP A 163 -18.06 -13.50 -0.53
CA ASP A 163 -17.34 -13.95 0.67
C ASP A 163 -16.14 -14.82 0.30
N GLY A 164 -15.06 -14.63 1.05
CA GLY A 164 -13.77 -15.28 0.79
C GLY A 164 -13.07 -14.80 -0.49
N GLN A 165 -13.52 -13.72 -1.11
CA GLN A 165 -12.87 -13.14 -2.28
C GLN A 165 -12.17 -11.82 -1.99
N ILE A 166 -11.05 -11.62 -2.68
CA ILE A 166 -10.38 -10.34 -2.86
C ILE A 166 -10.21 -10.13 -4.36
N GLU A 167 -10.54 -8.95 -4.88
CA GLU A 167 -10.20 -8.57 -6.24
C GLU A 167 -9.54 -7.20 -6.33
N MET A 168 -8.61 -7.08 -7.27
CA MET A 168 -7.80 -5.90 -7.55
C MET A 168 -7.90 -5.58 -9.05
N MET A 169 -8.18 -4.33 -9.39
CA MET A 169 -8.19 -3.84 -10.77
C MET A 169 -6.84 -3.21 -11.11
N PHE A 170 -6.09 -3.86 -12.00
CA PHE A 170 -4.69 -3.50 -12.28
C PHE A 170 -4.48 -2.72 -13.57
N HIS A 171 -5.42 -2.83 -14.52
CA HIS A 171 -5.34 -2.06 -15.76
C HIS A 171 -6.72 -1.87 -16.39
N ARG A 172 -6.92 -0.75 -17.08
CA ARG A 172 -8.18 -0.36 -17.71
C ARG A 172 -7.90 0.24 -19.07
N ARG A 173 -8.72 -0.11 -20.06
CA ARG A 173 -8.72 0.55 -21.37
C ARG A 173 -10.15 0.72 -21.84
N ILE A 174 -10.60 1.96 -21.93
CA ILE A 174 -12.00 2.34 -22.12
C ILE A 174 -12.12 3.20 -23.36
N LEU A 175 -13.18 3.00 -24.15
CA LEU A 175 -13.35 3.63 -25.47
C LEU A 175 -14.26 4.86 -25.48
N TYR A 176 -14.71 5.30 -24.30
CA TYR A 176 -15.64 6.41 -24.16
C TYR A 176 -15.23 7.31 -22.97
N ASP A 177 -15.53 8.60 -23.08
CA ASP A 177 -15.48 9.55 -21.97
C ASP A 177 -16.71 9.38 -21.07
N ASP A 178 -16.55 9.61 -19.76
CA ASP A 178 -17.63 9.46 -18.77
C ASP A 178 -18.39 10.78 -18.45
N GLY A 179 -18.07 11.85 -19.18
CA GLY A 179 -18.71 13.16 -19.11
C GLY A 179 -18.38 13.93 -17.83
N ARG A 180 -17.18 13.77 -17.26
CA ARG A 180 -16.73 14.53 -16.07
C ARG A 180 -15.77 15.67 -16.35
N GLY A 181 -15.51 15.95 -17.62
CA GLY A 181 -14.82 17.16 -18.05
C GLY A 181 -13.40 16.95 -18.58
N VAL A 182 -12.86 15.72 -18.54
CA VAL A 182 -11.58 15.41 -19.20
C VAL A 182 -11.71 15.45 -20.73
N GLY A 183 -12.84 14.95 -21.28
CA GLY A 183 -13.12 15.03 -22.71
C GLY A 183 -12.37 14.01 -23.55
N GLU A 184 -11.75 13.01 -22.92
CA GLU A 184 -10.98 11.95 -23.58
C GLU A 184 -11.31 10.59 -22.97
N PRO A 185 -11.36 9.52 -23.78
CA PRO A 185 -11.44 8.16 -23.26
C PRO A 185 -10.15 7.77 -22.52
N LEU A 186 -10.24 6.85 -21.57
CA LEU A 186 -9.06 6.23 -20.94
C LEU A 186 -8.46 5.17 -21.90
N ASP A 187 -7.78 5.64 -22.94
CA ASP A 187 -7.23 4.83 -24.05
C ASP A 187 -5.72 5.07 -24.21
N GLU A 188 -4.95 4.77 -23.15
CA GLU A 188 -3.50 5.00 -23.15
C GLU A 188 -2.78 4.14 -24.20
N THR A 189 -1.93 4.77 -25.02
CA THR A 189 -1.12 4.10 -26.05
C THR A 189 0.35 4.49 -25.97
N VAL A 190 1.23 3.58 -26.39
CA VAL A 190 2.65 3.85 -26.63
C VAL A 190 2.91 3.73 -28.13
N CYS A 191 3.48 4.78 -28.72
CA CYS A 191 3.79 4.84 -30.15
C CYS A 191 5.30 4.77 -30.36
N VAL A 192 5.74 3.89 -31.26
CA VAL A 192 7.11 3.86 -31.80
C VAL A 192 6.99 3.95 -33.32
N ASP A 193 7.69 4.92 -33.91
CA ASP A 193 7.52 5.32 -35.30
C ASP A 193 6.05 5.62 -35.64
N SER A 194 5.48 4.90 -36.61
CA SER A 194 4.07 5.03 -37.04
C SER A 194 3.15 3.97 -36.42
N LYS A 195 3.63 3.17 -35.45
CA LYS A 195 2.86 2.10 -34.81
C LYS A 195 2.54 2.46 -33.36
N CYS A 196 1.25 2.55 -33.05
CA CYS A 196 0.75 2.76 -31.70
C CYS A 196 0.07 1.49 -31.18
N ASP A 197 0.52 0.98 -30.04
CA ASP A 197 -0.10 -0.13 -29.34
C ASP A 197 -0.66 0.36 -27.99
N GLY A 198 -1.67 -0.31 -27.45
CA GLY A 198 -2.17 0.02 -26.10
C GLY A 198 -1.09 -0.17 -25.03
N LEU A 199 -1.10 0.70 -24.02
CA LEU A 199 -0.12 0.68 -22.93
C LEU A 199 -0.07 -0.69 -22.24
N VAL A 200 1.15 -1.17 -21.99
CA VAL A 200 1.43 -2.39 -21.21
C VAL A 200 1.84 -2.00 -19.80
N ALA A 201 1.05 -2.41 -18.81
CA ALA A 201 1.34 -2.19 -17.40
C ALA A 201 2.03 -3.43 -16.80
N ARG A 202 3.16 -3.20 -16.12
CA ARG A 202 3.83 -4.20 -15.28
C ARG A 202 3.86 -3.73 -13.84
N GLY A 203 3.57 -4.62 -12.90
CA GLY A 203 3.61 -4.36 -11.47
C GLY A 203 3.60 -5.63 -10.65
N THR A 204 3.66 -5.48 -9.34
CA THR A 204 3.72 -6.60 -8.39
C THR A 204 2.69 -6.41 -7.28
N TYR A 205 2.00 -7.48 -6.93
CA TYR A 205 1.22 -7.57 -5.69
C TYR A 205 1.74 -8.71 -4.83
N TYR A 206 1.53 -8.61 -3.52
CA TYR A 206 2.09 -9.53 -2.53
C TYR A 206 0.95 -10.19 -1.79
N VAL A 207 0.97 -11.52 -1.66
CA VAL A 207 -0.11 -12.28 -1.02
C VAL A 207 0.44 -13.06 0.17
N ASN A 208 -0.22 -12.93 1.32
CA ASN A 208 0.07 -13.72 2.51
C ASN A 208 -1.20 -14.24 3.17
N VAL A 209 -1.09 -15.39 3.82
CA VAL A 209 -2.12 -16.00 4.66
C VAL A 209 -1.55 -16.20 6.05
N ASN A 210 -2.15 -15.54 7.04
CA ASN A 210 -1.70 -15.59 8.43
C ASN A 210 -2.81 -16.14 9.33
N LYS A 211 -2.46 -16.63 10.51
CA LYS A 211 -3.45 -16.82 11.59
C LYS A 211 -3.93 -15.45 12.07
N LEU A 212 -5.18 -15.39 12.54
CA LEU A 212 -5.75 -14.17 13.10
C LEU A 212 -4.83 -13.55 14.16
N GLY A 213 -4.56 -12.26 14.01
CA GLY A 213 -3.72 -11.49 14.95
C GLY A 213 -2.24 -11.46 14.59
N HIS A 214 -1.83 -12.14 13.51
CA HIS A 214 -0.45 -12.11 13.01
C HIS A 214 -0.32 -11.44 11.63
N GLY A 215 -1.44 -11.18 10.93
CA GLY A 215 -1.39 -10.56 9.60
C GLY A 215 -0.94 -9.10 9.63
N ALA A 216 -1.25 -8.37 10.71
CA ALA A 216 -0.93 -6.95 10.86
C ALA A 216 0.57 -6.69 10.76
N HIS A 217 1.39 -7.45 11.51
CA HIS A 217 2.85 -7.30 11.46
C HIS A 217 3.41 -7.47 10.04
N TRP A 218 2.97 -8.49 9.31
CA TRP A 218 3.38 -8.66 7.91
C TRP A 218 2.94 -7.48 7.03
N ARG A 219 1.67 -7.06 7.11
CA ARG A 219 1.14 -5.93 6.31
C ARG A 219 1.93 -4.66 6.53
N ARG A 220 2.24 -4.31 7.79
CA ARG A 220 2.98 -3.09 8.15
C ARG A 220 4.45 -3.15 7.73
N THR A 221 5.13 -4.25 8.06
CA THR A 221 6.56 -4.38 7.79
C THR A 221 6.87 -4.59 6.30
N GLN A 222 6.12 -5.46 5.63
CA GLN A 222 6.30 -5.68 4.19
C GLN A 222 5.83 -4.46 3.40
N GLY A 223 4.76 -3.79 3.81
CA GLY A 223 4.31 -2.53 3.21
C GLY A 223 5.40 -1.47 3.19
N GLN A 224 6.13 -1.30 4.30
CA GLN A 224 7.24 -0.36 4.36
C GLN A 224 8.43 -0.78 3.47
N LYS A 225 8.70 -2.09 3.34
CA LYS A 225 9.74 -2.62 2.43
C LYS A 225 9.38 -2.42 0.96
N VAL A 226 8.10 -2.51 0.60
CA VAL A 226 7.61 -2.21 -0.76
C VAL A 226 7.73 -0.73 -1.05
N TYR A 227 7.40 0.14 -0.09
CA TYR A 227 7.52 1.59 -0.23
C TYR A 227 8.98 2.07 -0.29
N SER A 228 9.89 1.40 0.44
CA SER A 228 11.31 1.77 0.53
C SER A 228 12.22 0.57 0.25
N PRO A 229 12.35 0.15 -1.02
CA PRO A 229 13.24 -0.95 -1.40
C PRO A 229 14.72 -0.54 -1.27
N PHE A 230 15.61 -1.53 -1.31
CA PHE A 230 17.04 -1.25 -1.38
C PHE A 230 17.41 -0.48 -2.66
N LEU A 231 18.24 0.56 -2.50
CA LEU A 231 18.83 1.28 -3.62
C LEU A 231 20.13 0.60 -4.04
N LEU A 232 20.27 0.33 -5.33
CA LEU A 232 21.47 -0.31 -5.90
C LEU A 232 22.33 0.76 -6.58
N GLY A 233 23.60 0.82 -6.22
CA GLY A 233 24.62 1.65 -6.88
C GLY A 233 25.63 0.76 -7.58
N PHE A 234 25.91 1.04 -8.86
CA PHE A 234 26.87 0.29 -9.67
C PHE A 234 28.00 1.21 -10.10
N ALA A 235 29.24 0.73 -9.98
CA ALA A 235 30.44 1.42 -10.45
C ALA A 235 31.31 0.42 -11.23
N HIS A 236 32.03 0.92 -12.23
CA HIS A 236 32.98 0.12 -13.00
C HIS A 236 34.38 0.54 -12.61
N GLU A 237 35.11 -0.37 -11.96
CA GLU A 237 36.45 -0.13 -11.43
C GLU A 237 37.32 -1.36 -11.64
N ASP A 238 38.62 -1.15 -11.83
CA ASP A 238 39.58 -2.25 -11.85
C ASP A 238 39.70 -2.88 -10.45
N GLU A 239 39.62 -4.20 -10.37
CA GLU A 239 39.68 -4.95 -9.10
C GLU A 239 40.98 -4.68 -8.31
N SER A 240 42.04 -4.25 -9.00
CA SER A 240 43.34 -3.89 -8.41
C SER A 240 43.37 -2.50 -7.74
N SER A 241 42.55 -1.54 -8.18
CA SER A 241 42.43 -0.19 -7.60
C SER A 241 41.36 -0.11 -6.50
N TRP A 242 40.46 -1.10 -6.40
CA TRP A 242 39.33 -1.14 -5.45
C TRP A 242 39.74 -1.21 -3.95
N LYS A 243 40.99 -1.53 -3.62
CA LYS A 243 41.44 -1.68 -2.22
C LYS A 243 41.36 -0.38 -1.40
N SER A 244 41.28 0.80 -2.02
CA SER A 244 41.18 2.08 -1.32
C SER A 244 39.75 2.46 -0.88
N TYR A 245 38.72 1.85 -1.49
CA TYR A 245 37.30 2.07 -1.15
C TYR A 245 36.68 0.84 -0.49
N SER A 246 37.44 0.20 0.42
CA SER A 246 36.93 -0.88 1.26
C SER A 246 35.55 -0.51 1.82
N VAL A 247 34.55 -1.32 1.46
CA VAL A 247 33.13 -1.18 1.75
C VAL A 247 32.94 -0.79 3.21
N VAL A 248 32.81 0.52 3.47
CA VAL A 248 32.44 0.99 4.80
C VAL A 248 30.97 0.62 4.92
N LYS A 249 30.67 -0.45 5.68
CA LYS A 249 29.35 -0.59 6.30
C LYS A 249 29.17 0.63 7.21
N ALA A 250 28.70 1.71 6.62
CA ALA A 250 28.54 3.00 7.27
C ALA A 250 27.06 3.17 7.58
N SER A 251 26.73 3.10 8.87
CA SER A 251 25.45 3.61 9.37
C SER A 251 25.68 4.98 10.02
N MET A 252 24.69 5.88 9.94
CA MET A 252 24.63 7.07 10.79
C MET A 252 24.20 6.71 12.23
N MET A 253 23.48 5.60 12.36
CA MET A 253 23.01 5.05 13.63
C MET A 253 24.14 4.30 14.35
N ASP A 254 24.01 4.17 15.66
CA ASP A 254 24.87 3.30 16.48
C ASP A 254 24.87 1.85 15.96
N ALA A 255 26.00 1.17 16.08
CA ALA A 255 26.23 -0.14 15.45
C ALA A 255 25.23 -1.24 15.86
N ASN A 256 24.66 -1.15 17.06
CA ASN A 256 23.70 -2.13 17.60
C ASN A 256 22.30 -1.52 17.80
N TYR A 257 22.00 -0.41 17.12
CA TYR A 257 20.70 0.24 17.21
C TYR A 257 19.88 0.02 15.95
N SER A 258 18.60 -0.24 16.13
CA SER A 258 17.59 -0.28 15.08
C SER A 258 16.33 0.36 15.61
N LEU A 259 15.52 0.94 14.71
CA LEU A 259 14.21 1.42 15.11
C LEU A 259 13.35 0.22 15.57
N PRO A 260 12.45 0.43 16.54
CA PRO A 260 11.40 -0.55 16.82
C PRO A 260 10.62 -0.90 15.55
N ASP A 261 10.21 -2.16 15.37
CA ASP A 261 9.50 -2.61 14.15
C ASP A 261 8.16 -1.88 13.92
N ASN A 262 7.61 -1.25 14.96
CA ASN A 262 6.41 -0.43 14.89
C ASN A 262 6.67 1.04 14.53
N VAL A 263 7.91 1.43 14.18
CA VAL A 263 8.29 2.79 13.80
C VAL A 263 9.02 2.85 12.46
N ALA A 264 8.65 3.82 11.62
CA ALA A 264 9.39 4.19 10.42
C ALA A 264 9.81 5.67 10.43
N ILE A 265 10.98 5.96 9.84
CA ILE A 265 11.35 7.32 9.44
C ILE A 265 10.68 7.59 8.10
N ILE A 266 9.68 8.47 8.10
CA ILE A 266 8.94 8.84 6.88
C ILE A 266 9.45 10.16 6.28
N THR A 267 10.31 10.89 6.99
CA THR A 267 11.01 12.06 6.46
C THR A 267 12.33 12.22 7.20
N LEU A 268 13.42 12.38 6.45
CA LEU A 268 14.68 12.93 6.93
C LEU A 268 15.23 13.84 5.83
N GLN A 269 15.20 15.15 6.04
CA GLN A 269 15.50 16.14 5.00
C GLN A 269 16.32 17.29 5.57
N SER A 270 17.38 17.70 4.88
CA SER A 270 18.09 18.94 5.20
C SER A 270 17.31 20.15 4.66
N LEU A 271 17.22 21.21 5.43
CA LEU A 271 16.61 22.49 5.06
C LEU A 271 17.70 23.53 4.79
N ASP A 272 17.33 24.62 4.10
CA ASP A 272 18.25 25.67 3.63
C ASP A 272 18.91 26.44 4.78
N ASP A 273 18.26 26.50 5.95
CA ASP A 273 18.79 27.14 7.15
C ASP A 273 19.77 26.26 7.95
N GLY A 274 20.11 25.08 7.40
CA GLY A 274 21.01 24.11 8.02
C GLY A 274 20.36 23.24 9.08
N THR A 275 19.05 23.37 9.33
CA THR A 275 18.29 22.44 10.17
C THR A 275 17.90 21.17 9.38
N ALA A 276 17.57 20.10 10.10
CA ALA A 276 17.04 18.87 9.53
C ALA A 276 15.60 18.64 9.98
N LEU A 277 14.71 18.34 9.04
CA LEU A 277 13.34 17.90 9.28
C LEU A 277 13.31 16.38 9.44
N LEU A 278 12.81 15.91 10.58
CA LEU A 278 12.59 14.50 10.90
C LEU A 278 11.11 14.23 11.14
N ARG A 279 10.58 13.17 10.53
CA ARG A 279 9.27 12.61 10.89
C ARG A 279 9.38 11.13 11.21
N LEU A 280 8.87 10.77 12.38
CA LEU A 280 8.75 9.40 12.85
C LEU A 280 7.26 9.04 12.89
N ALA A 281 6.91 7.89 12.33
CA ALA A 281 5.55 7.39 12.28
C ALA A 281 5.44 6.05 12.99
N HIS A 282 4.45 5.91 13.88
CA HIS A 282 4.00 4.63 14.37
C HIS A 282 3.15 3.94 13.31
N LEU A 283 3.49 2.70 12.96
CA LEU A 283 2.92 1.99 11.82
C LEU A 283 1.58 1.28 12.11
N PHE A 284 1.32 0.94 13.37
CA PHE A 284 0.16 0.14 13.78
C PHE A 284 -0.96 0.98 14.37
N GLN A 285 -2.22 0.58 14.12
CA GLN A 285 -3.42 1.08 14.78
C GLN A 285 -3.51 0.52 16.21
N ALA A 286 -4.32 1.16 17.06
CA ALA A 286 -4.60 0.61 18.38
C ALA A 286 -5.25 -0.77 18.23
N ALA A 287 -4.79 -1.74 19.03
CA ALA A 287 -5.26 -3.12 19.03
C ALA A 287 -5.14 -3.89 17.69
N GLU A 288 -4.32 -3.43 16.74
CA GLU A 288 -4.12 -4.11 15.46
C GLU A 288 -3.25 -5.37 15.60
N ASP A 289 -2.27 -5.29 16.50
CA ASP A 289 -1.26 -6.30 16.77
C ASP A 289 -0.91 -6.29 18.27
N PRO A 290 -0.93 -7.43 18.97
CA PRO A 290 -0.74 -7.48 20.42
C PRO A 290 0.67 -7.08 20.89
N GLN A 291 1.69 -7.25 20.04
CA GLN A 291 3.07 -6.94 20.37
C GLN A 291 3.48 -5.54 19.93
N TYR A 292 2.96 -5.10 18.78
CA TYR A 292 3.44 -3.89 18.10
C TYR A 292 2.49 -2.69 18.21
N SER A 293 1.25 -2.88 18.65
CA SER A 293 0.28 -1.79 18.89
C SER A 293 0.42 -1.16 20.28
N VAL A 294 1.65 -0.96 20.72
CA VAL A 294 2.03 -0.45 22.04
C VAL A 294 2.94 0.78 21.88
N MET A 295 3.13 1.55 22.95
CA MET A 295 4.01 2.73 22.94
C MET A 295 5.43 2.37 22.46
N ALA A 296 5.88 2.97 21.37
CA ALA A 296 7.24 2.86 20.86
C ALA A 296 8.15 3.93 21.46
N LYS A 297 9.46 3.65 21.53
CA LYS A 297 10.48 4.58 21.98
C LYS A 297 11.63 4.64 20.98
N VAL A 298 11.99 5.84 20.55
CA VAL A 298 13.12 6.09 19.64
C VAL A 298 14.17 6.94 20.34
N GLU A 299 15.37 6.41 20.47
CA GLU A 299 16.51 7.10 21.07
C GLU A 299 17.25 7.92 20.00
N LEU A 300 17.01 9.24 19.94
CA LEU A 300 17.56 10.08 18.87
C LEU A 300 19.09 10.17 18.91
N LYS A 301 19.71 10.08 20.11
CA LYS A 301 21.17 10.01 20.24
C LYS A 301 21.76 8.80 19.51
N LYS A 302 21.09 7.64 19.60
CA LYS A 302 21.50 6.42 18.90
C LYS A 302 21.16 6.45 17.41
N LEU A 303 20.05 7.10 17.05
CA LEU A 303 19.66 7.29 15.65
C LEU A 303 20.67 8.18 14.90
N PHE A 304 21.19 9.21 15.56
CA PHE A 304 22.21 10.11 15.03
C PHE A 304 23.57 9.86 15.69
N GLY A 305 23.96 8.60 15.93
CA GLY A 305 25.16 8.21 16.70
C GLY A 305 26.48 8.86 16.27
N LYS A 306 26.61 9.31 15.02
CA LYS A 306 27.79 10.00 14.50
C LYS A 306 27.72 11.54 14.52
N ARG A 307 26.63 12.12 15.02
CA ARG A 307 26.39 13.57 15.11
C ARG A 307 25.81 13.95 16.46
N THR A 308 26.00 15.20 16.88
CA THR A 308 25.47 15.67 18.17
C THR A 308 24.26 16.56 17.94
N ILE A 309 23.10 16.15 18.44
CA ILE A 309 21.90 16.99 18.39
C ILE A 309 22.09 18.18 19.34
N LYS A 310 22.22 19.38 18.78
CA LYS A 310 22.38 20.65 19.52
C LYS A 310 21.04 21.23 19.94
N GLU A 311 20.05 21.15 19.04
CA GLU A 311 18.70 21.67 19.26
C GLU A 311 17.67 20.68 18.71
N LEU A 312 16.55 20.55 19.41
CA LEU A 312 15.39 19.76 19.01
C LEU A 312 14.12 20.58 19.26
N THR A 313 13.30 20.76 18.22
CA THR A 313 12.00 21.43 18.34
C THR A 313 10.89 20.58 17.73
N GLU A 314 9.91 20.20 18.53
CA GLU A 314 8.70 19.53 18.04
C GLU A 314 7.72 20.53 17.42
N THR A 315 7.21 20.20 16.24
CA THR A 315 6.30 21.02 15.45
C THR A 315 5.04 20.26 15.07
N ASN A 316 4.08 20.94 14.45
CA ASN A 316 2.96 20.29 13.78
C ASN A 316 3.43 19.55 12.51
N LEU A 317 2.53 18.82 11.85
CA LEU A 317 2.89 17.92 10.74
C LEU A 317 3.58 18.64 9.56
N SER A 318 3.13 19.87 9.24
CA SER A 318 3.69 20.74 8.20
C SER A 318 4.93 21.52 8.64
N ALA A 319 5.40 21.32 9.87
CA ALA A 319 6.56 21.98 10.46
C ALA A 319 6.50 23.53 10.52
N ASN A 320 5.31 24.13 10.41
CA ASN A 320 5.14 25.60 10.40
C ASN A 320 4.69 26.19 11.75
N GLN A 321 4.40 25.35 12.75
CA GLN A 321 4.02 25.79 14.09
C GLN A 321 4.65 24.92 15.16
N LYS A 322 5.15 25.52 16.26
CA LYS A 322 5.57 24.75 17.45
C LYS A 322 4.41 23.93 18.01
N LYS A 323 4.67 22.67 18.34
CA LYS A 323 3.63 21.73 18.84
C LYS A 323 2.93 22.25 20.10
N SER A 324 3.68 22.86 21.01
CA SER A 324 3.17 23.43 22.27
C SER A 324 2.26 24.65 22.08
N ALA A 325 2.37 25.35 20.94
CA ALA A 325 1.56 26.51 20.61
C ALA A 325 0.23 26.13 19.93
N MET A 326 0.05 24.87 19.53
CA MET A 326 -1.19 24.41 18.92
C MET A 326 -2.36 24.53 19.91
N ARG A 327 -3.51 24.97 19.40
CA ARG A 327 -4.77 25.05 20.14
C ARG A 327 -5.83 24.27 19.38
N LYS A 328 -6.65 23.51 20.10
CA LYS A 328 -7.79 22.77 19.53
C LYS A 328 -9.07 23.52 19.90
N LEU A 329 -9.99 23.63 18.94
CA LEU A 329 -11.35 24.06 19.24
C LEU A 329 -12.06 22.99 20.07
N LYS A 330 -12.96 23.42 20.95
CA LYS A 330 -13.83 22.53 21.72
C LYS A 330 -15.18 22.48 21.03
N TRP A 331 -15.60 21.30 20.60
CA TRP A 331 -16.87 21.07 19.94
C TRP A 331 -17.80 20.29 20.87
N ARG A 332 -19.11 20.54 20.77
CA ARG A 332 -20.13 19.65 21.31
C ARG A 332 -20.52 18.70 20.19
N VAL A 333 -20.17 17.43 20.32
CA VAL A 333 -20.45 16.41 19.30
C VAL A 333 -21.70 15.63 19.72
N VAL A 334 -22.63 15.46 18.79
CA VAL A 334 -23.86 14.69 19.03
C VAL A 334 -23.48 13.22 19.19
N GLY A 335 -23.97 12.56 20.24
CA GLY A 335 -23.67 11.15 20.52
C GLY A 335 -22.31 10.92 21.21
N ASP A 336 -21.61 11.98 21.63
CA ASP A 336 -20.38 11.88 22.41
C ASP A 336 -20.73 11.42 23.84
N THR A 337 -20.88 10.11 24.02
CA THR A 337 -20.76 9.51 25.34
C THR A 337 -19.27 9.48 25.67
N GLU A 338 -18.85 9.98 26.84
CA GLU A 338 -17.45 10.13 27.28
C GLU A 338 -16.63 8.81 27.36
N SER A 339 -17.04 7.75 26.65
CA SER A 339 -16.59 6.37 26.73
C SER A 339 -15.57 5.95 25.67
N SER A 340 -15.20 6.81 24.71
CA SER A 340 -14.10 6.49 23.78
C SER A 340 -12.76 6.71 24.49
N PRO A 341 -11.91 5.67 24.64
CA PRO A 341 -10.60 5.83 25.25
C PRO A 341 -9.80 6.90 24.50
N ALA A 342 -9.22 7.85 25.23
CA ALA A 342 -8.32 8.82 24.62
C ALA A 342 -7.19 8.06 23.88
N PRO A 343 -6.80 8.50 22.67
CA PRO A 343 -5.67 7.91 21.97
C PRO A 343 -4.44 7.89 22.88
N ILE A 344 -3.72 6.78 22.90
CA ILE A 344 -2.45 6.69 23.61
C ILE A 344 -1.45 7.56 22.84
N THR A 345 -1.01 8.66 23.45
CA THR A 345 -0.08 9.61 22.82
C THR A 345 1.25 9.66 23.56
N GLY A 346 2.35 9.78 22.82
CA GLY A 346 3.68 9.96 23.40
C GLY A 346 3.79 11.26 24.20
N ARG A 347 4.62 11.25 25.25
CA ARG A 347 4.87 12.45 26.07
C ARG A 347 5.70 13.50 25.30
N PRO A 348 5.66 14.79 25.71
CA PRO A 348 6.59 15.80 25.22
C PRO A 348 8.04 15.31 25.35
N VAL A 349 8.86 15.57 24.31
CA VAL A 349 10.25 15.10 24.32
C VAL A 349 11.06 15.86 25.36
N ASP A 350 11.82 15.13 26.16
CA ASP A 350 12.85 15.70 27.02
C ASP A 350 14.12 15.99 26.20
N ASN A 351 14.53 17.26 26.18
CA ASN A 351 15.69 17.74 25.43
C ASN A 351 17.04 17.21 25.94
N GLN A 352 17.10 16.66 27.17
CA GLN A 352 18.31 16.03 27.69
C GLN A 352 18.37 14.54 27.35
N ALA A 353 17.26 13.83 27.53
CA ALA A 353 17.15 12.40 27.23
C ALA A 353 17.16 12.13 25.71
N LEU A 354 16.50 12.99 24.92
CA LEU A 354 16.31 12.86 23.47
C LEU A 354 15.67 11.52 23.07
N VAL A 355 14.66 11.11 23.84
CA VAL A 355 13.85 9.92 23.57
C VAL A 355 12.46 10.34 23.12
N VAL A 356 12.06 9.88 21.94
CA VAL A 356 10.73 10.15 21.37
C VAL A 356 9.82 8.97 21.64
N GLU A 357 8.71 9.22 22.33
CA GLU A 357 7.63 8.25 22.49
C GLU A 357 6.60 8.42 21.36
N LEU A 358 6.11 7.31 20.80
CA LEU A 358 5.11 7.28 19.74
C LEU A 358 4.03 6.27 20.10
N GLY A 359 2.80 6.73 20.28
CA GLY A 359 1.65 5.84 20.41
C GLY A 359 1.13 5.34 19.06
N PRO A 360 0.19 4.38 19.05
CA PRO A 360 -0.42 3.87 17.82
C PRO A 360 -0.92 4.98 16.89
N MET A 361 -0.61 4.84 15.60
CA MET A 361 -0.89 5.81 14.52
C MET A 361 -0.29 7.21 14.65
N GLU A 362 0.49 7.53 15.69
CA GLU A 362 1.09 8.86 15.81
C GLU A 362 2.14 9.12 14.73
N ILE A 363 2.18 10.38 14.27
CA ILE A 363 3.30 10.94 13.52
C ILE A 363 3.80 12.15 14.30
N ARG A 364 5.09 12.15 14.64
CA ARG A 364 5.74 13.28 15.32
C ARG A 364 6.78 13.91 14.40
N THR A 365 6.79 15.24 14.37
CA THR A 365 7.58 16.06 13.44
C THR A 365 8.53 16.95 14.21
N PHE A 366 9.81 16.92 13.85
CA PHE A 366 10.88 17.61 14.56
C PHE A 366 11.77 18.38 13.60
N LEU A 367 12.22 19.55 14.05
CA LEU A 367 13.35 20.29 13.48
C LEU A 367 14.57 20.08 14.39
N LEU A 368 15.69 19.67 13.79
CA LEU A 368 16.94 19.36 14.50
C LEU A 368 18.08 20.23 13.99
N LYS A 369 19.01 20.59 14.89
CA LYS A 369 20.36 21.03 14.51
C LYS A 369 21.36 19.96 14.94
N LEU A 370 22.15 19.45 14.00
CA LEU A 370 23.10 18.34 14.18
C LEU A 370 24.56 18.77 14.37
#